data_AF-A0AAD6Y3R9-F1
#
_entry.id   AF-A0AAD6Y3R9-F1
#
_cell.length_a   1.000
_cell.length_b   1.000
_cell.length_c   1.000
_cell.angle_alpha   90.00
_cell.angle_beta   90.00
_cell.angle_gamma   90.00
#
_symmetry.space_group_name_H-M   'P 1'
#
loop_
_entity.id
_entity.type
_entity.pdbx_description
1 polymer ?
#
loop_
_entity_poly.entity_id
_entity_poly.type
_entity_poly.pdbx_seq_one_letter_code
_entity_poly.pdbx_strand_id
1 'polypeptide(L)'
;MEVNRGLRRGSYIWGRSVHNVRIERLWVDVTVQLGATWAERFTVFEIRHGLDINNVNHIWLLHFLFLSTINSQLAFFAQSWNQHRIQIRRGPNRSPADMFVFDQLVNGVRGNQLPEEEMSEEELEVYGIDWAGLRDETLLQSQRSNNPLAEGATSWVGRVGPPALADLNSVIVEPPAGTLEE
;
A
#
# COMPACT_ATOMS: atom_id res chain seq x y z
N MET A 1 -15.11 -0.58 -10.29
CA MET A 1 -15.61 -0.10 -8.97
C MET A 1 -16.34 1.23 -9.10
N GLU A 2 -16.09 2.04 -10.12
CA GLU A 2 -16.89 3.26 -10.39
C GLU A 2 -18.34 2.95 -10.79
N VAL A 3 -18.56 1.87 -11.54
CA VAL A 3 -19.91 1.43 -11.97
C VAL A 3 -20.80 0.97 -10.80
N ASN A 4 -20.22 0.52 -9.68
CA ASN A 4 -20.97 0.09 -8.50
C ASN A 4 -20.83 1.03 -7.28
N ARG A 5 -19.88 1.98 -7.29
CA ARG A 5 -19.52 2.80 -6.10
C ARG A 5 -19.16 4.28 -6.38
N GLY A 6 -19.30 4.75 -7.62
CA GLY A 6 -19.15 6.16 -8.02
C GLY A 6 -17.71 6.58 -8.37
N LEU A 7 -17.57 7.52 -9.34
CA LEU A 7 -16.31 8.19 -9.69
C LEU A 7 -15.84 9.12 -8.54
N ARG A 8 -14.54 9.43 -8.50
CA ARG A 8 -13.92 10.46 -7.60
C ARG A 8 -13.89 10.15 -6.09
N ARG A 9 -13.92 8.88 -5.66
CA ARG A 9 -13.91 8.52 -4.22
C ARG A 9 -12.56 8.67 -3.49
N GLY A 10 -11.50 9.12 -4.16
CA GLY A 10 -10.17 9.31 -3.54
C GLY A 10 -9.57 8.02 -2.94
N SER A 11 -9.99 6.83 -3.39
CA SER A 11 -9.57 5.53 -2.82
C SER A 11 -8.18 5.08 -3.26
N TYR A 12 -7.50 5.88 -4.07
CA TYR A 12 -6.18 5.57 -4.61
C TYR A 12 -5.38 6.87 -4.74
N ILE A 13 -4.35 7.01 -3.91
CA ILE A 13 -3.42 8.15 -3.92
C ILE A 13 -2.21 7.69 -4.74
N TRP A 14 -1.93 8.36 -5.84
CA TRP A 14 -0.78 8.04 -6.69
C TRP A 14 -0.16 9.33 -7.23
N GLY A 15 1.15 9.46 -7.07
CA GLY A 15 1.94 10.67 -7.33
C GLY A 15 3.21 10.69 -6.47
N ARG A 16 4.08 11.67 -6.72
CA ARG A 16 5.40 11.90 -6.11
C ARG A 16 5.42 11.61 -4.59
N SER A 17 6.52 11.01 -4.13
CA SER A 17 6.89 10.55 -2.77
C SER A 17 6.93 11.65 -1.67
N VAL A 18 5.96 12.57 -1.68
CA VAL A 18 5.56 13.38 -0.51
C VAL A 18 4.12 13.04 -0.07
N HIS A 19 3.26 12.62 -1.00
CA HIS A 19 1.89 12.18 -0.72
C HIS A 19 1.81 10.73 -0.23
N ASN A 20 2.85 9.94 -0.53
CA ASN A 20 2.84 8.49 -0.37
C ASN A 20 3.81 7.98 0.72
N VAL A 21 4.48 8.88 1.44
CA VAL A 21 5.55 8.54 2.40
C VAL A 21 5.08 7.53 3.46
N ARG A 22 3.82 7.63 3.90
CA ARG A 22 3.28 6.75 4.94
C ARG A 22 3.02 5.32 4.43
N ILE A 23 2.50 5.16 3.20
CA ILE A 23 2.32 3.81 2.64
C ILE A 23 3.67 3.23 2.23
N GLU A 24 4.61 4.04 1.74
CA GLU A 24 5.97 3.59 1.42
C GLU A 24 6.66 3.06 2.67
N ARG A 25 6.55 3.79 3.79
CA ARG A 25 7.08 3.30 5.07
C ARG A 25 6.39 2.02 5.54
N LEU A 26 5.06 1.94 5.42
CA LEU A 26 4.31 0.72 5.72
C LEU A 26 4.80 -0.46 4.88
N TRP A 27 5.01 -0.25 3.57
CA TRP A 27 5.51 -1.29 2.66
C TRP A 27 6.90 -1.77 3.06
N VAL A 28 7.80 -0.88 3.48
CA VAL A 28 9.09 -1.27 4.05
C VAL A 28 8.90 -2.17 5.27
N ASP A 29 8.02 -1.78 6.19
CA ASP A 29 7.78 -2.55 7.42
C ASP A 29 7.12 -3.93 7.12
N VAL A 30 6.21 -4.01 6.15
CA VAL A 30 5.63 -5.28 5.64
C VAL A 30 6.72 -6.17 5.02
N THR A 31 7.57 -5.60 4.17
CA THR A 31 8.64 -6.36 3.51
C THR A 31 9.63 -6.89 4.54
N VAL A 32 10.03 -6.09 5.52
CA VAL A 32 10.98 -6.52 6.57
C VAL A 32 10.36 -7.60 7.45
N GLN A 33 9.10 -7.46 7.87
CA GLN A 33 8.48 -8.39 8.82
C GLN A 33 7.98 -9.68 8.20
N LEU A 34 7.57 -9.65 6.92
CA LEU A 34 6.93 -10.79 6.27
C LEU A 34 7.56 -11.10 4.91
N GLY A 35 7.69 -10.09 4.04
CA GLY A 35 8.10 -10.28 2.65
C GLY A 35 9.46 -10.96 2.51
N ALA A 36 10.45 -10.51 3.27
CA ALA A 36 11.81 -11.04 3.22
C ALA A 36 11.89 -12.53 3.59
N THR A 37 11.09 -12.96 4.58
CA THR A 37 11.05 -14.37 5.02
C THR A 37 10.47 -15.27 3.94
N TRP A 38 9.40 -14.83 3.27
CA TRP A 38 8.81 -15.62 2.18
C TRP A 38 9.66 -15.61 0.92
N ALA A 39 10.29 -14.48 0.60
CA ALA A 39 11.26 -14.39 -0.49
C ALA A 39 12.41 -15.39 -0.28
N GLU A 40 13.02 -15.41 0.91
CA GLU A 40 14.07 -16.38 1.24
C GLU A 40 13.61 -17.83 1.07
N ARG A 41 12.41 -18.17 1.57
CA ARG A 41 11.86 -19.53 1.43
C ARG A 41 11.67 -19.94 -0.02
N PHE A 42 11.12 -19.05 -0.86
CA PHE A 42 10.92 -19.36 -2.27
C PHE A 42 12.24 -19.43 -3.04
N THR A 43 13.22 -18.60 -2.71
CA THR A 43 14.59 -18.73 -3.24
C THR A 43 15.22 -20.07 -2.85
N VAL A 44 14.99 -20.57 -1.62
CA VAL A 44 15.47 -21.90 -1.22
C VAL A 44 14.78 -23.00 -2.04
N PHE A 45 13.49 -22.87 -2.35
CA PHE A 45 12.79 -23.81 -3.22
C PHE A 45 13.35 -23.82 -4.65
N GLU A 46 13.71 -22.66 -5.18
CA GLU A 46 14.34 -22.53 -6.50
C GLU A 46 15.71 -23.21 -6.53
N ILE A 47 16.57 -22.91 -5.55
CA ILE A 47 17.95 -23.40 -5.53
C ILE A 47 18.04 -24.89 -5.18
N ARG A 48 17.22 -25.39 -4.25
CA ARG A 48 17.39 -26.73 -3.66
C ARG A 48 16.33 -27.75 -4.04
N HIS A 49 15.16 -27.29 -4.49
CA HIS A 49 13.98 -28.15 -4.66
C HIS A 49 13.40 -28.11 -6.08
N GLY A 50 14.07 -27.44 -7.02
CA GLY A 50 13.68 -27.44 -8.44
C GLY A 50 12.43 -26.63 -8.73
N LEU A 51 12.10 -25.64 -7.89
CA LEU A 51 11.04 -24.69 -8.22
C LEU A 51 11.42 -23.92 -9.48
N ASP A 52 10.58 -24.04 -10.50
CA ASP A 52 10.67 -23.28 -11.76
C ASP A 52 9.66 -22.14 -11.77
N ILE A 53 10.17 -20.90 -11.77
CA ILE A 53 9.39 -19.66 -11.77
C ILE A 53 8.61 -19.43 -13.08
N ASN A 54 8.95 -20.13 -14.15
CA ASN A 54 8.22 -20.05 -15.43
C ASN A 54 7.15 -21.13 -15.56
N ASN A 55 7.12 -22.11 -14.64
CA ASN A 55 6.14 -23.18 -14.65
C ASN A 55 4.88 -22.78 -13.86
N VAL A 56 3.77 -22.63 -14.58
CA VAL A 56 2.47 -22.24 -14.01
C VAL A 56 1.99 -23.23 -12.95
N ASN A 57 2.30 -24.52 -13.08
CA ASN A 57 1.95 -25.55 -12.08
C ASN A 57 2.69 -25.32 -10.76
N HIS A 58 3.94 -24.91 -10.82
CA HIS A 58 4.76 -24.60 -9.65
C HIS A 58 4.26 -23.35 -8.93
N ILE A 59 3.94 -22.27 -9.68
CA ILE A 59 3.36 -21.05 -9.12
C ILE A 59 1.99 -21.35 -8.48
N TRP A 60 1.14 -22.11 -9.17
CA TRP A 60 -0.15 -22.53 -8.64
C TRP A 60 -0.01 -23.32 -7.33
N LEU A 61 0.94 -24.27 -7.29
CA LEU A 61 1.20 -25.07 -6.10
C LEU A 61 1.65 -24.19 -4.92
N LEU A 62 2.51 -23.21 -5.15
CA LEU A 62 2.91 -22.25 -4.12
C LEU A 62 1.70 -21.46 -3.59
N HIS A 63 0.83 -20.97 -4.47
CA HIS A 63 -0.39 -20.29 -4.05
C HIS A 63 -1.31 -21.23 -3.27
N PHE A 64 -1.56 -22.44 -3.76
CA PHE A 64 -2.41 -23.41 -3.10
C PHE A 64 -1.92 -23.76 -1.68
N LEU A 65 -0.61 -23.94 -1.51
CA LEU A 65 -0.02 -24.31 -0.22
C LEU A 65 0.12 -23.13 0.74
N PHE A 66 0.58 -21.97 0.26
CA PHE A 66 1.09 -20.92 1.13
C PHE A 66 0.23 -19.65 1.16
N LEU A 67 -0.64 -19.41 0.18
CA LEU A 67 -1.41 -18.16 0.11
C LEU A 67 -2.30 -17.95 1.34
N SER A 68 -2.94 -19.02 1.83
CA SER A 68 -3.76 -18.96 3.06
C SER A 68 -2.93 -18.55 4.29
N THR A 69 -1.70 -19.04 4.38
CA THR A 69 -0.77 -18.74 5.47
C THR A 69 -0.23 -17.31 5.35
N ILE A 70 0.13 -16.88 4.15
CA ILE A 70 0.58 -15.51 3.89
C ILE A 70 -0.54 -14.52 4.24
N ASN A 71 -1.78 -14.81 3.82
CA ASN A 71 -2.94 -13.96 4.12
C ASN A 71 -3.24 -13.87 5.62
N SER A 72 -3.12 -14.99 6.37
CA SER A 72 -3.31 -14.95 7.82
C SER A 72 -2.21 -14.15 8.53
N GLN A 73 -0.96 -14.27 8.08
CA GLN A 73 0.15 -13.48 8.59
C GLN A 73 0.01 -11.99 8.27
N LEU A 74 -0.44 -11.64 7.06
CA LEU A 74 -0.76 -10.26 6.67
C LEU A 74 -1.91 -9.68 7.52
N ALA A 75 -2.95 -10.47 7.77
CA ALA A 75 -4.06 -10.06 8.62
C ALA A 75 -3.60 -9.80 10.06
N PHE A 76 -2.74 -10.67 10.60
CA PHE A 76 -2.14 -10.48 11.92
C PHE A 76 -1.22 -9.25 11.97
N PHE A 77 -0.38 -9.05 10.95
CA PHE A 77 0.44 -7.85 10.80
C PHE A 77 -0.44 -6.60 10.80
N ALA A 78 -1.52 -6.57 10.03
CA ALA A 78 -2.42 -5.42 9.96
C ALA A 78 -3.07 -5.12 11.31
N GLN A 79 -3.55 -6.13 12.04
CA GLN A 79 -4.11 -5.95 13.38
C GLN A 79 -3.06 -5.39 14.36
N SER A 80 -1.86 -5.95 14.36
CA SER A 80 -0.75 -5.53 15.22
C SER A 80 -0.29 -4.11 14.89
N TRP A 81 -0.12 -3.82 13.60
CA TRP A 81 0.27 -2.50 13.12
C TRP A 81 -0.82 -1.46 13.39
N ASN A 82 -2.10 -1.79 13.32
CA ASN A 82 -3.14 -0.82 13.66
C ASN A 82 -3.12 -0.43 15.15
N GLN A 83 -2.59 -1.29 16.02
CA GLN A 83 -2.53 -1.07 17.47
C GLN A 83 -1.17 -0.59 17.99
N HIS A 84 -0.09 -0.70 17.20
CA HIS A 84 1.23 -0.26 17.65
C HIS A 84 1.29 1.26 17.83
N ARG A 85 2.03 1.75 18.83
CA ARG A 85 2.15 3.19 19.09
C ARG A 85 3.23 3.80 18.21
N ILE A 86 2.85 4.80 17.42
CA ILE A 86 3.77 5.60 16.63
C ILE A 86 4.26 6.78 17.49
N GLN A 87 5.56 7.04 17.45
CA GLN A 87 6.12 8.25 18.04
C GLN A 87 5.85 9.46 17.14
N ILE A 88 5.13 10.44 17.68
CA ILE A 88 4.78 11.67 16.95
C ILE A 88 5.65 12.79 17.51
N ARG A 89 6.54 13.34 16.68
CA ARG A 89 7.56 14.33 17.12
C ARG A 89 6.99 15.53 17.88
N ARG A 90 5.75 15.96 17.56
CA ARG A 90 5.08 17.14 18.15
C ARG A 90 3.76 16.79 18.85
N GLY A 91 3.56 15.54 19.25
CA GLY A 91 2.29 15.10 19.82
C GLY A 91 2.40 13.84 20.68
N PRO A 92 1.31 13.43 21.34
CA PRO A 92 1.29 12.20 22.11
C PRO A 92 1.46 10.98 21.20
N ASN A 93 2.20 9.97 21.65
CA ASN A 93 2.30 8.69 20.95
C ASN A 93 0.91 8.04 20.87
N ARG A 94 0.47 7.72 19.65
CA ARG A 94 -0.86 7.15 19.38
C ARG A 94 -0.73 5.98 18.42
N SER A 95 -1.67 5.04 18.52
CA SER A 95 -1.78 3.98 17.51
C SER A 95 -2.47 4.50 16.24
N PRO A 96 -2.22 3.89 15.07
CA PRO A 96 -3.00 4.20 13.87
C PRO A 96 -4.51 4.10 14.09
N ALA A 97 -4.97 3.11 14.86
CA ALA A 97 -6.38 2.98 15.23
C ALA A 97 -6.88 4.18 16.05
N ASP A 98 -6.13 4.60 17.07
CA ASP A 98 -6.48 5.80 17.85
C ASP A 98 -6.53 7.03 16.95
N MET A 99 -5.50 7.22 16.13
CA MET A 99 -5.43 8.36 15.21
C MET A 99 -6.64 8.38 14.29
N PHE A 100 -7.03 7.24 13.71
CA PHE A 100 -8.19 7.14 12.83
C PHE A 100 -9.50 7.50 13.53
N VAL A 101 -9.71 7.02 14.76
CA VAL A 101 -10.93 7.31 15.54
C VAL A 101 -10.97 8.78 15.97
N PHE A 102 -9.86 9.32 16.50
CA PHE A 102 -9.80 10.71 16.94
C PHE A 102 -9.89 11.69 15.77
N ASP A 103 -9.26 11.39 14.62
CA ASP A 103 -9.36 12.25 13.44
C ASP A 103 -10.79 12.34 12.93
N GLN A 104 -11.57 11.26 13.02
CA GLN A 104 -12.98 11.28 12.64
C GLN A 104 -13.82 12.14 13.57
N LEU A 105 -13.50 12.15 14.87
CA LEU A 105 -14.19 12.98 15.83
C LEU A 105 -13.87 14.47 15.63
N VAL A 106 -12.62 14.80 15.30
CA VAL A 106 -12.15 16.19 15.16
C VAL A 106 -12.48 16.76 13.78
N ASN A 107 -12.27 15.98 12.71
CA ASN A 107 -12.36 16.46 11.32
C ASN A 107 -13.60 15.93 10.59
N GLY A 108 -14.49 15.21 11.27
CA GLY A 108 -15.67 14.58 10.68
C GLY A 108 -15.40 13.18 10.13
N VAL A 109 -16.50 12.45 9.90
CA VAL A 109 -16.48 11.06 9.44
C VAL A 109 -15.78 10.96 8.09
N ARG A 110 -14.65 10.27 8.04
CA ARG A 110 -13.92 9.98 6.80
C ARG A 110 -14.52 8.76 6.13
N GLY A 111 -14.62 8.78 4.80
CA GLY A 111 -15.16 7.67 4.00
C GLY A 111 -16.68 7.72 3.74
N ASN A 112 -17.38 8.73 4.25
CA ASN A 112 -18.68 9.12 3.72
C ASN A 112 -18.53 9.67 2.29
N GLN A 113 -19.62 9.68 1.52
CA GLN A 113 -19.63 10.35 0.21
C GLN A 113 -19.11 11.76 0.39
N LEU A 114 -18.12 12.14 -0.44
CA LEU A 114 -17.74 13.54 -0.59
C LEU A 114 -19.04 14.32 -0.87
N PRO A 115 -19.23 15.51 -0.29
CA PRO A 115 -20.27 16.42 -0.78
C PRO A 115 -20.16 16.49 -2.31
N GLU A 116 -21.30 16.55 -3.02
CA GLU A 116 -21.34 16.67 -4.50
C GLU A 116 -20.61 17.90 -5.05
N GLU A 117 -20.07 18.75 -4.18
CA GLU A 117 -19.11 19.79 -4.52
C GLU A 117 -17.83 19.13 -5.05
N GLU A 118 -17.76 19.05 -6.39
CA GLU A 118 -16.55 18.65 -7.10
C GLU A 118 -15.41 19.58 -6.66
N MET A 119 -14.49 19.07 -5.83
CA MET A 119 -13.23 19.75 -5.55
C MET A 119 -12.61 20.17 -6.88
N SER A 120 -12.17 21.43 -6.93
CA SER A 120 -11.56 21.96 -8.15
C SER A 120 -10.29 21.18 -8.50
N GLU A 121 -9.85 21.26 -9.76
CA GLU A 121 -8.61 20.60 -10.18
C GLU A 121 -7.40 21.12 -9.38
N GLU A 122 -7.42 22.41 -9.03
CA GLU A 122 -6.42 23.05 -8.16
C GLU A 122 -6.49 22.54 -6.71
N GLU A 123 -7.69 22.26 -6.18
CA GLU A 123 -7.86 21.70 -4.84
C GLU A 123 -7.41 20.23 -4.76
N LEU A 124 -7.62 19.47 -5.83
CA LEU A 124 -7.14 18.09 -5.96
C LEU A 124 -5.61 18.00 -6.06
N GLU A 125 -4.97 18.94 -6.77
CA GLU A 125 -3.49 18.98 -6.84
C GLU A 125 -2.82 19.15 -5.48
N VAL A 126 -3.51 19.81 -4.55
CA VAL A 126 -3.02 20.14 -3.22
C VAL A 126 -3.50 19.13 -2.16
N TYR A 127 -4.44 18.25 -2.53
CA TYR A 127 -5.05 17.33 -1.60
C TYR A 127 -4.05 16.28 -1.07
N GLY A 128 -4.03 16.11 0.26
CA GLY A 128 -3.13 15.17 0.92
C GLY A 128 -1.68 15.66 1.09
N ILE A 129 -1.37 16.89 0.67
CA ILE A 129 -0.08 17.52 0.96
C ILE A 129 0.00 17.92 2.44
N ASP A 130 0.99 17.39 3.15
CA ASP A 130 1.35 17.89 4.49
C ASP A 130 2.15 19.19 4.38
N TRP A 131 1.44 20.30 4.21
CA TRP A 131 2.03 21.64 4.13
C TRP A 131 2.84 22.01 5.37
N ALA A 132 2.48 21.49 6.54
CA ALA A 132 3.23 21.73 7.77
C ALA A 132 4.56 20.95 7.75
N GLY A 133 4.54 19.71 7.27
CA GLY A 133 5.74 18.89 7.06
C GLY A 133 6.69 19.48 6.02
N LEU A 134 6.17 20.04 4.92
CA LEU A 134 6.96 20.73 3.90
C LEU A 134 7.64 22.02 4.38
N ARG A 135 7.12 22.63 5.46
CA ARG A 135 7.74 23.80 6.10
C ARG A 135 8.69 23.42 7.23
N ASP A 136 8.78 22.14 7.60
CA ASP A 136 9.66 21.67 8.66
C ASP A 136 11.04 21.32 8.09
N GLU A 137 12.01 22.20 8.35
CA GLU A 137 13.39 22.05 7.91
C GLU A 137 14.04 20.74 8.39
N THR A 138 13.64 20.23 9.56
CA THR A 138 14.18 18.97 10.08
C THR A 138 13.67 17.75 9.31
N LEU A 139 12.43 17.80 8.83
CA LEU A 139 11.86 16.75 7.98
C LEU A 139 12.46 16.80 6.58
N LEU A 140 12.63 18.00 6.02
CA LEU A 140 13.28 18.18 4.71
C LEU A 140 14.73 17.68 4.72
N GLN A 141 15.50 17.96 5.78
CA GLN A 141 16.87 17.46 5.92
C GLN A 141 16.92 15.95 6.04
N SER A 142 16.04 15.34 6.85
CA SER A 142 15.93 13.88 6.96
C SER A 142 15.48 13.23 5.65
N GLN A 143 14.60 13.86 4.89
CA GLN A 143 14.17 13.35 3.60
C GLN A 143 15.32 13.38 2.59
N ARG A 144 16.06 14.50 2.51
CA ARG A 144 17.24 14.65 1.64
C ARG A 144 18.35 13.66 1.98
N SER A 145 18.54 13.35 3.26
CA SER A 145 19.56 12.37 3.68
C SER A 145 19.18 10.94 3.31
N ASN A 146 17.89 10.61 3.34
CA ASN A 146 17.39 9.24 3.15
C ASN A 146 17.02 8.94 1.70
N ASN A 147 16.66 9.96 0.91
CA ASN A 147 16.27 9.84 -0.49
C ASN A 147 17.23 10.66 -1.38
N PRO A 148 18.42 10.13 -1.70
CA PRO A 148 19.43 10.86 -2.48
C PRO A 148 19.06 11.05 -3.97
N LEU A 149 18.07 10.31 -4.47
CA LEU A 149 17.56 10.44 -5.83
C LEU A 149 16.44 11.48 -5.88
N ALA A 150 16.65 12.54 -6.66
CA ALA A 150 15.63 13.55 -6.91
C ALA A 150 14.64 13.04 -7.98
N GLU A 151 13.58 12.36 -7.57
CA GLU A 151 12.46 12.06 -8.47
C GLU A 151 11.69 13.36 -8.77
N GLY A 152 11.45 13.67 -10.04
CA GLY A 152 10.82 14.92 -10.52
C GLY A 152 9.36 15.13 -10.08
N ALA A 153 8.82 16.34 -10.23
CA ALA A 153 7.46 16.69 -9.79
C ALA A 153 6.38 15.95 -10.57
N THR A 154 5.37 15.39 -9.89
CA THR A 154 4.17 14.88 -10.55
C THR A 154 2.97 15.75 -10.17
N SER A 155 2.20 16.19 -11.16
CA SER A 155 0.89 16.82 -10.98
C SER A 155 -0.21 15.75 -11.09
N TRP A 156 -1.35 16.02 -10.45
CA TRP A 156 -2.58 15.24 -10.61
C TRP A 156 -3.16 15.38 -12.03
N VAL A 157 -2.87 16.49 -12.69
CA VAL A 157 -3.31 16.83 -14.05
C VAL A 157 -2.51 16.02 -15.06
N GLY A 158 -3.16 15.04 -15.70
CA GLY A 158 -2.63 14.37 -16.89
C GLY A 158 -2.24 12.90 -16.79
N ARG A 159 -2.79 12.10 -15.86
CA ARG A 159 -2.56 10.63 -15.87
C ARG A 159 -3.82 9.78 -15.82
N VAL A 160 -3.72 8.66 -16.54
CA VAL A 160 -4.71 7.58 -16.71
C VAL A 160 -4.97 6.91 -15.36
N GLY A 161 -6.25 6.67 -15.07
CA GLY A 161 -6.70 5.96 -13.88
C GLY A 161 -6.14 4.53 -13.77
N PRO A 162 -6.39 3.83 -12.64
CA PRO A 162 -5.77 2.55 -12.33
C PRO A 162 -6.05 1.47 -13.40
N PRO A 163 -5.17 0.45 -13.55
CA PRO A 163 -5.52 -0.76 -14.29
C PRO A 163 -6.82 -1.36 -13.73
N ALA A 164 -7.56 -2.05 -14.60
CA ALA A 164 -8.91 -2.50 -14.32
C ALA A 164 -9.00 -3.34 -13.03
N LEU A 165 -10.13 -3.23 -12.33
CA LEU A 165 -10.36 -3.85 -11.02
C LEU A 165 -10.21 -5.38 -10.96
N ALA A 166 -10.20 -6.04 -12.12
CA ALA A 166 -9.92 -7.47 -12.23
C ALA A 166 -8.50 -7.82 -11.75
N ASP A 167 -7.59 -6.84 -11.73
CA ASP A 167 -6.16 -7.04 -11.49
C ASP A 167 -5.72 -6.66 -10.06
N LEU A 168 -6.64 -6.16 -9.22
CA LEU A 168 -6.30 -5.58 -7.91
C LEU A 168 -7.13 -6.24 -6.81
N ASN A 169 -6.47 -7.15 -6.07
CA ASN A 169 -6.87 -7.77 -4.80
C ASN A 169 -7.43 -9.20 -4.83
N SER A 170 -7.44 -9.89 -5.96
CA SER A 170 -7.70 -11.33 -5.98
C SER A 170 -6.63 -12.07 -6.78
N VAL A 171 -5.85 -12.88 -6.09
CA VAL A 171 -5.09 -13.95 -6.76
C VAL A 171 -6.10 -15.07 -7.03
N ILE A 172 -6.60 -15.15 -8.26
CA ILE A 172 -7.45 -16.27 -8.69
C ILE A 172 -6.53 -17.49 -8.81
N VAL A 173 -6.74 -18.48 -7.96
CA VAL A 173 -5.95 -19.73 -7.94
C VAL A 173 -6.73 -20.82 -8.66
N GLU A 174 -6.80 -20.72 -9.99
CA GLU A 174 -7.38 -21.78 -10.81
C GLU A 174 -6.34 -22.86 -11.09
N PRO A 175 -6.69 -24.15 -10.95
CA PRO A 175 -5.79 -25.24 -11.30
C PRO A 175 -5.43 -25.15 -12.80
N PRO A 176 -4.16 -25.30 -13.16
CA PRO A 176 -3.72 -25.26 -14.55
C PRO A 176 -4.36 -26.39 -15.36
N ALA A 177 -4.79 -26.08 -16.58
CA ALA A 177 -5.54 -27.00 -17.46
C ALA A 177 -4.65 -28.06 -18.16
N GLY A 178 -3.36 -28.14 -17.83
CA GLY A 178 -2.39 -29.05 -18.45
C GLY A 178 -1.98 -30.19 -17.53
N THR A 179 -1.94 -31.41 -18.07
CA THR A 179 -1.33 -32.59 -17.44
C THR A 179 0.13 -32.32 -17.10
N LEU A 180 0.57 -32.84 -15.94
CA LEU A 180 1.99 -32.94 -15.57
C LEU A 180 2.70 -33.76 -16.66
N GLU A 181 3.33 -33.10 -17.63
CA GLU A 181 4.32 -33.79 -18.47
C GLU A 181 5.59 -33.98 -17.63
N GLU A 182 6.06 -35.22 -17.61
CA GLU A 182 7.14 -35.78 -16.79
C GLU A 182 8.51 -35.11 -17.02
#